data_AF-X0XIS6-F1
#
_entry.id   AF-X0XIS6-F1
#
_cell.length_a   1.000
_cell.length_b   1.000
_cell.length_c   1.000
_cell.angle_alpha   90.00
_cell.angle_beta   90.00
_cell.angle_gamma   90.00
#
_symmetry.space_group_name_H-M   'P 1'
#
loop_
_entity.id
_entity.type
_entity.pdbx_description
1 polymer ?
#
loop_
_entity_poly.entity_id
_entity_poly.type
_entity_poly.pdbx_seq_one_letter_code
_entity_poly.pdbx_strand_id
1 'polypeptide(L)' 'LSAFEPNSPKDDAFYKDTRNIGLQAKKRAQQMGVDLGSGFETKLDRLRTDTGKVFDDTD' A
#
# COMPACT_ATOMS: atom_id res chain seq x y z
N LEU A 1 9.78 -6.91 -1.36
CA LEU A 1 9.76 -5.87 -0.29
C LEU A 1 11.16 -5.49 0.20
N SER A 2 12.14 -6.39 0.11
CA SER A 2 13.52 -6.21 0.58
C SER A 2 14.27 -5.01 -0.02
N ALA A 3 13.90 -4.55 -1.22
CA ALA A 3 14.53 -3.41 -1.88
C ALA A 3 13.80 -2.06 -1.71
N PHE A 4 12.63 -2.02 -1.04
CA PHE A 4 11.83 -0.80 -0.95
C PHE A 4 12.14 -0.02 0.33
N GLU A 5 12.88 1.08 0.28
CA GLU A 5 13.21 1.88 1.47
C GLU A 5 12.08 2.89 1.82
N PRO A 6 11.43 2.80 3.00
CA PRO A 6 10.27 3.64 3.33
C PRO A 6 10.67 5.05 3.73
N ASN A 7 11.92 5.25 4.15
CA ASN A 7 12.45 6.53 4.61
C ASN A 7 13.19 7.32 3.51
N SER A 8 13.40 6.72 2.33
CA SER A 8 14.03 7.46 1.24
C SER A 8 13.06 8.52 0.67
N PRO A 9 13.57 9.68 0.20
CA PRO A 9 12.75 10.70 -0.41
C PRO A 9 11.87 10.11 -1.51
N LYS A 10 10.61 10.54 -1.55
CA LYS A 10 9.63 10.14 -2.55
C LYS A 10 9.13 11.38 -3.26
N ASP A 11 8.95 11.28 -4.57
CA ASP A 11 8.42 12.36 -5.38
C ASP A 11 6.89 12.43 -5.28
N ASP A 12 6.29 13.47 -5.84
CA ASP A 12 4.83 13.64 -5.85
C ASP A 12 4.12 12.52 -6.64
N ALA A 13 4.77 11.95 -7.66
CA ALA A 13 4.21 10.86 -8.45
C ALA A 13 4.04 9.59 -7.61
N PHE A 14 4.96 9.34 -6.67
CA PHE A 14 4.88 8.25 -5.72
C PHE A 14 3.63 8.33 -4.84
N TYR A 15 3.31 9.53 -4.33
CA TYR A 15 2.11 9.74 -3.49
C TYR A 15 0.81 9.80 -4.29
N LYS A 16 0.86 9.95 -5.61
CA LYS A 16 -0.32 9.86 -6.49
C LYS A 16 -0.65 8.43 -6.90
N ASP A 17 0.32 7.52 -6.80
CA ASP A 17 0.11 6.11 -7.07
C ASP A 17 -0.32 5.39 -5.80
N THR A 18 -1.61 5.08 -5.73
CA THR A 18 -2.21 4.39 -4.57
C THR A 18 -1.51 3.05 -4.26
N ARG A 19 -0.95 2.37 -5.27
CA ARG A 19 -0.18 1.11 -5.10
C ARG A 19 1.07 1.33 -4.25
N ASN A 20 1.73 2.47 -4.42
CA ASN A 20 2.93 2.85 -3.69
C ASN A 20 2.61 3.20 -2.23
N ILE A 21 1.50 3.91 -1.99
CA ILE A 21 1.01 4.23 -0.65
C ILE A 21 0.70 2.95 0.14
N GLY A 22 0.01 1.99 -0.48
CA GLY A 22 -0.32 0.72 0.15
C GLY A 22 0.93 -0.10 0.54
N LEU A 23 1.94 -0.14 -0.32
CA LEU A 23 3.23 -0.78 -0.03
C LEU A 23 3.98 -0.08 1.12
N GLN A 24 3.93 1.25 1.17
CA GLN A 24 4.53 2.03 2.25
C GLN A 24 3.84 1.75 3.59
N ALA A 25 2.50 1.74 3.59
CA ALA A 25 1.71 1.41 4.78
C ALA A 25 2.04 0.01 5.30
N LYS A 26 2.14 -0.99 4.40
CA LYS A 26 2.53 -2.36 4.75
C LYS A 26 3.91 -2.42 5.39
N LYS A 27 4.94 -1.83 4.74
CA LYS A 27 6.31 -1.88 5.27
C LYS A 27 6.42 -1.15 6.61
N ARG A 28 5.72 -0.02 6.78
CA ARG A 28 5.72 0.72 8.04
C ARG A 28 5.05 -0.05 9.18
N ALA A 29 3.92 -0.69 8.91
CA ALA A 29 3.25 -1.54 9.90
C ALA A 29 4.14 -2.70 10.36
N GLN A 30 4.81 -3.38 9.41
CA GLN A 30 5.80 -4.42 9.72
C GLN A 30 6.95 -3.91 10.59
N GLN A 31 7.48 -2.71 10.31
CA GLN A 31 8.52 -2.08 11.13
C GLN A 31 8.04 -1.71 12.54
N MET A 32 6.74 -1.43 12.69
CA MET A 32 6.11 -1.13 13.98
C MET A 32 5.64 -2.39 14.73
N GLY A 33 5.84 -3.59 14.18
CA GLY A 33 5.34 -4.84 14.76
C GLY A 33 3.81 -4.97 14.74
N VAL A 34 3.14 -4.19 13.88
CA VAL A 34 1.68 -4.18 13.74
C VAL A 34 1.28 -5.15 12.63
N ASP A 35 0.36 -6.06 12.95
CA ASP A 35 -0.32 -6.90 11.96
C ASP A 35 -1.53 -6.15 11.38
N LEU A 36 -1.54 -5.97 10.06
CA LEU A 36 -2.64 -5.31 9.34
C LEU A 36 -3.77 -6.29 8.96
N GLY A 37 -3.54 -7.59 9.15
CA GLY A 37 -4.50 -8.64 8.87
C GLY A 37 -4.75 -8.90 7.38
N SER A 38 -5.55 -9.94 7.10
CA SER A 38 -5.84 -10.41 5.74
C SER A 38 -6.69 -9.44 4.91
N GLY A 39 -7.52 -8.62 5.55
CA GLY A 39 -8.35 -7.62 4.87
C GLY A 39 -7.51 -6.53 4.19
N PHE A 40 -6.43 -6.09 4.85
CA PHE A 40 -5.50 -5.13 4.27
C PHE A 40 -4.76 -5.73 3.08
N GLU A 41 -4.26 -6.97 3.21
CA GLU A 41 -3.57 -7.68 2.12
C GLU A 41 -4.47 -7.84 0.89
N THR A 42 -5.73 -8.19 1.10
CA THR A 42 -6.72 -8.33 0.02
C THR A 42 -6.94 -7.01 -0.71
N LYS A 43 -7.08 -5.89 0.04
CA LYS A 43 -7.21 -4.56 -0.56
C LYS A 43 -5.94 -4.14 -1.31
N LEU A 44 -4.76 -4.44 -0.76
CA LEU A 44 -3.49 -4.14 -1.40
C LEU A 44 -3.31 -4.93 -2.71
N ASP A 45 -3.71 -6.20 -2.75
CA ASP A 45 -3.63 -7.04 -3.93
C ASP A 45 -4.61 -6.59 -5.03
N ARG A 46 -5.84 -6.22 -4.65
CA ARG A 46 -6.80 -5.58 -5.57
C ARG A 46 -6.26 -4.27 -6.14
N LEU A 47 -5.59 -3.46 -5.33
CA LEU A 47 -5.03 -2.17 -5.77
C LEU A 47 -3.95 -2.33 -6.85
N ARG A 48 -3.21 -3.45 -6.79
CA ARG A 48 -2.17 -3.82 -7.76
C ARG A 48 -2.75 -4.38 -9.06
N THR A 49 -3.90 -5.04 -8.99
CA THR A 49 -4.54 -5.70 -10.12
C THR A 49 -5.53 -4.80 -10.85
N ASP A 50 -6.31 -4.00 -10.13
CA ASP A 50 -7.28 -3.04 -10.68
C ASP A 50 -7.42 -1.82 -9.76
N THR A 51 -6.65 -0.78 -10.07
CA THR A 51 -6.56 0.44 -9.25
C THR A 51 -7.86 1.25 -9.25
N GLY A 52 -8.73 1.09 -10.26
CA GLY A 52 -9.99 1.82 -10.37
C GLY A 52 -11.08 1.28 -9.46
N LYS A 53 -11.10 -0.04 -9.22
CA LYS A 53 -12.19 -0.71 -8.50
C LYS A 53 -12.02 -0.84 -6.99
N VAL A 54 -10.87 -0.48 -6.44
CA VAL A 54 -10.66 -0.55 -4.98
C VAL A 54 -11.52 0.46 -4.21
N PHE A 55 -11.89 1.57 -4.85
CA PHE A 55 -12.74 2.59 -4.25
C PHE A 55 -14.25 2.38 -4.54
N ASP A 56 -14.58 1.54 -5.53
CA ASP A 56 -15.95 1.19 -5.91
C ASP A 56 -16.68 0.33 -4.87
N ASP A 57 -15.96 -0.34 -3.95
CA ASP A 57 -16.53 -1.16 -2.87
C ASP A 57 -17.12 -0.30 -1.72
N THR A 58 -17.47 0.97 -2.00
CA THR A 58 -18.09 1.91 -1.07
C THR A 58 -19.53 2.19 -1.51
N ASP A 59 -20.42 1.22 -1.32
CA ASP A 59 -21.88 1.41 -1.30
C ASP A 59 -22.47 0.68 -0.08
#